data_AF-A0A9D8PBV3-F1
#
_entry.id   AF-A0A9D8PBV3-F1
#
_cell.length_a   1.000
_cell.length_b   1.000
_cell.length_c   1.000
_cell.angle_alpha   90.00
_cell.angle_beta   90.00
_cell.angle_gamma   90.00
#
_symmetry.space_group_name_H-M   'P 1'
#
loop_
_entity.id
_entity.type
_entity.pdbx_description
1 polymer ?
#
loop_
_entity_poly.entity_id
_entity_poly.type
_entity_poly.pdbx_seq_one_letter_code
_entity_poly.pdbx_strand_id
1 'polypeptide(L)'
;MVDRNMGMIKHLFNGILDHEVNNAVDDHGLLTVNGEQLLKKMGVIAEQGLIIDKSTIRILANGYNEWKKPINKQNFLFKIPVKKRPDLENRMNTSRPFIKLGIKIGEGTRIGKDVYLGLGATIGKYCRISDLAEICMGSILHDRVYVGKEAIVCKESEVEADAQLMYGAIVAPRTLVKRNVIILAGCVFTQNNKSSPNF
;
A
#
# COMPACT_ATOMS: atom_id res chain seq x y z
N MET A 1 -50.64 -13.18 -3.01
CA MET A 1 -50.43 -12.09 -3.98
C MET A 1 -48.99 -11.65 -3.84
N VAL A 2 -48.20 -11.78 -4.90
CA VAL A 2 -46.75 -11.51 -4.91
C VAL A 2 -46.55 -10.00 -4.89
N ASP A 3 -45.98 -9.48 -3.80
CA ASP A 3 -45.63 -8.07 -3.69
C ASP A 3 -44.35 -7.81 -4.51
N ARG A 4 -44.55 -7.23 -5.70
CA ARG A 4 -43.53 -7.03 -6.76
C ARG A 4 -42.71 -5.75 -6.61
N ASN A 5 -42.67 -5.12 -5.43
CA ASN A 5 -42.00 -3.82 -5.26
C ASN A 5 -40.95 -3.76 -4.15
N MET A 6 -40.39 -4.90 -3.75
CA MET A 6 -39.11 -4.89 -3.03
C MET A 6 -37.99 -4.95 -4.05
N GLY A 7 -37.68 -3.80 -4.65
CA GLY A 7 -36.42 -3.58 -5.36
C GLY A 7 -35.28 -3.81 -4.38
N MET A 8 -34.90 -5.07 -4.23
CA MET A 8 -33.76 -5.50 -3.45
C MET A 8 -32.58 -4.64 -3.85
N ILE A 9 -32.14 -3.78 -2.93
CA ILE A 9 -30.85 -3.12 -2.97
C ILE A 9 -29.77 -4.21 -2.76
N LYS A 10 -29.67 -5.16 -3.69
CA LYS A 10 -28.74 -6.30 -3.65
C LYS A 10 -27.39 -6.00 -4.31
N HIS A 11 -27.18 -4.79 -4.82
CA HIS A 11 -26.11 -4.56 -5.81
C HIS A 11 -25.14 -3.42 -5.56
N LEU A 12 -25.14 -2.74 -4.41
CA LEU A 12 -24.21 -1.61 -4.29
C LEU A 12 -22.79 -1.95 -3.86
N PHE A 13 -22.48 -3.01 -3.10
CA PHE A 13 -21.08 -3.36 -2.80
C PHE A 13 -20.88 -4.83 -2.40
N ASN A 14 -20.93 -5.78 -3.32
CA ASN A 14 -20.60 -7.20 -3.02
C ASN A 14 -19.13 -7.34 -2.56
N GLY A 15 -18.87 -8.17 -1.55
CA GLY A 15 -17.52 -8.56 -1.15
C GLY A 15 -16.73 -9.19 -2.31
N ILE A 16 -15.46 -9.49 -2.07
CA ILE A 16 -14.63 -10.24 -3.00
C ILE A 16 -14.67 -11.70 -2.60
N LEU A 17 -15.03 -12.55 -3.55
CA LEU A 17 -15.14 -13.99 -3.40
C LEU A 17 -13.83 -14.67 -3.78
N ASP A 18 -13.55 -15.85 -3.20
CA ASP A 18 -12.30 -16.58 -3.44
C ASP A 18 -12.06 -16.94 -4.91
N HIS A 19 -13.13 -17.24 -5.65
CA HIS A 19 -13.00 -17.56 -7.08
C HIS A 19 -12.61 -16.33 -7.91
N GLU A 20 -12.99 -15.11 -7.51
CA GLU A 20 -12.55 -13.87 -8.17
C GLU A 20 -11.03 -13.71 -8.01
N VAL A 21 -10.51 -13.94 -6.80
CA VAL A 21 -9.06 -13.93 -6.51
C VAL A 21 -8.36 -15.06 -7.25
N ASN A 22 -9.01 -16.22 -7.38
CA ASN A 22 -8.38 -17.37 -8.02
C ASN A 22 -8.10 -17.18 -9.50
N ASN A 23 -8.94 -16.42 -10.18
CA ASN A 23 -8.85 -16.11 -11.60
C ASN A 23 -8.13 -14.77 -11.88
N ALA A 24 -7.57 -14.12 -10.85
CA ALA A 24 -6.94 -12.82 -10.97
C ALA A 24 -5.58 -12.88 -11.68
N VAL A 25 -4.89 -14.02 -11.59
CA VAL A 25 -3.65 -14.29 -12.33
C VAL A 25 -3.80 -15.55 -13.17
N ASP A 26 -3.11 -15.59 -14.31
CA ASP A 26 -3.04 -16.77 -15.16
C ASP A 26 -2.03 -17.82 -14.64
N ASP A 27 -1.87 -18.92 -15.37
CA ASP A 27 -0.97 -20.02 -15.02
C ASP A 27 0.52 -19.62 -15.01
N HIS A 28 0.86 -18.47 -15.59
CA HIS A 28 2.19 -17.89 -15.61
C HIS A 28 2.40 -16.83 -14.51
N GLY A 29 1.36 -16.57 -13.69
CA GLY A 29 1.39 -15.57 -12.62
C GLY A 29 1.24 -14.13 -13.13
N LEU A 30 0.81 -13.94 -14.38
CA LEU A 30 0.51 -12.62 -14.93
C LEU A 30 -0.93 -12.23 -14.63
N LEU A 31 -1.16 -10.92 -14.47
CA LEU A 31 -2.47 -10.38 -14.17
C LEU A 31 -3.42 -10.57 -15.37
N THR A 32 -4.59 -11.17 -15.13
CA THR A 32 -5.63 -11.29 -16.16
C THR A 32 -6.44 -10.00 -16.26
N VAL A 33 -7.24 -9.85 -17.34
CA VAL A 33 -8.20 -8.73 -17.45
C VAL A 33 -9.17 -8.70 -16.27
N ASN A 34 -9.60 -9.88 -15.78
CA ASN A 34 -10.43 -9.99 -14.58
C ASN A 34 -9.67 -9.57 -13.32
N GLY A 35 -8.38 -9.92 -13.23
CA GLY A 35 -7.49 -9.45 -12.17
C GLY A 35 -7.36 -7.93 -12.14
N GLU A 36 -7.18 -7.27 -13.28
CA GLU A 36 -7.15 -5.81 -13.37
C GLU A 36 -8.46 -5.16 -12.90
N GLN A 37 -9.60 -5.73 -13.31
CA GLN A 37 -10.91 -5.25 -12.85
C GLN A 37 -11.09 -5.45 -11.34
N LEU A 38 -10.62 -6.57 -10.81
CA LEU A 38 -10.64 -6.86 -9.38
C LEU A 38 -9.77 -5.87 -8.58
N LEU A 39 -8.56 -5.59 -9.05
CA LEU A 39 -7.69 -4.56 -8.47
C LEU A 39 -8.39 -3.19 -8.46
N LYS A 40 -9.00 -2.78 -9.58
CA LYS A 40 -9.78 -1.53 -9.65
C LYS A 40 -10.97 -1.51 -8.67
N LYS A 41 -11.69 -2.62 -8.51
CA LYS A 41 -12.77 -2.80 -7.52
C LYS A 41 -12.29 -2.62 -6.08
N MET A 42 -11.04 -2.99 -5.79
CA MET A 42 -10.37 -2.77 -4.50
C MET A 42 -9.78 -1.37 -4.34
N GLY A 43 -9.91 -0.49 -5.34
CA GLY A 43 -9.29 0.83 -5.35
C GLY A 43 -7.81 0.82 -5.71
N VAL A 44 -7.27 -0.28 -6.24
CA VAL A 44 -5.89 -0.37 -6.72
C VAL A 44 -5.84 0.13 -8.17
N ILE A 45 -5.04 1.18 -8.40
CA ILE A 45 -4.72 1.70 -9.72
C ILE A 45 -3.34 1.16 -10.10
N ALA A 46 -3.33 0.18 -11.00
CA ALA A 46 -2.12 -0.40 -11.56
C ALA A 46 -1.88 0.13 -12.97
N GLU A 47 -0.65 0.56 -13.24
CA GLU A 47 -0.17 0.84 -14.60
C GLU A 47 0.30 -0.45 -15.30
N GLN A 48 0.63 -0.34 -16.60
CA GLN A 48 0.99 -1.47 -17.46
C GLN A 48 2.19 -2.28 -16.92
N GLY A 49 2.20 -3.59 -17.17
CA GLY A 49 3.31 -4.47 -16.82
C GLY A 49 3.47 -4.75 -15.32
N LEU A 50 2.44 -4.50 -14.50
CA LEU A 50 2.39 -4.97 -13.12
C LEU A 50 2.47 -6.50 -13.07
N ILE A 51 3.42 -7.01 -12.31
CA ILE A 51 3.47 -8.42 -11.90
C ILE A 51 3.19 -8.46 -10.41
N ILE A 52 2.18 -9.20 -9.99
CA ILE A 52 1.75 -9.28 -8.60
C ILE A 52 1.33 -10.70 -8.26
N ASP A 53 1.84 -11.24 -7.16
CA ASP A 53 1.48 -12.58 -6.74
C ASP A 53 0.02 -12.68 -6.25
N LYS A 54 -0.63 -13.81 -6.54
CA LYS A 54 -2.00 -14.13 -6.15
C LYS A 54 -2.26 -14.02 -4.66
N SER A 55 -1.29 -14.40 -3.83
CA SER A 55 -1.40 -14.29 -2.36
C SER A 55 -1.52 -12.84 -1.90
N THR A 56 -0.76 -11.93 -2.51
CA THR A 56 -0.87 -10.49 -2.29
C THR A 56 -2.23 -9.95 -2.73
N ILE A 57 -2.76 -10.40 -3.87
CA ILE A 57 -4.14 -10.07 -4.29
C ILE A 57 -5.15 -10.55 -3.24
N ARG A 58 -4.94 -11.73 -2.65
CA ARG A 58 -5.80 -12.25 -1.57
C ARG A 58 -5.74 -11.39 -0.31
N ILE A 59 -4.57 -10.90 0.08
CA ILE A 59 -4.42 -9.97 1.21
C ILE A 59 -5.22 -8.69 0.95
N LEU A 60 -5.12 -8.12 -0.25
CA LEU A 60 -5.92 -6.95 -0.66
C LEU A 60 -7.42 -7.24 -0.57
N ALA A 61 -7.86 -8.39 -1.08
CA ALA A 61 -9.26 -8.80 -1.05
C ALA A 61 -9.79 -8.96 0.38
N ASN A 62 -8.98 -9.56 1.26
CA ASN A 62 -9.29 -9.69 2.68
C ASN A 62 -9.42 -8.33 3.36
N GLY A 63 -8.45 -7.43 3.15
CA GLY A 63 -8.51 -6.06 3.68
C GLY A 63 -9.75 -5.29 3.20
N TYR A 64 -10.09 -5.43 1.92
CA TYR A 64 -11.33 -4.85 1.35
C TYR A 64 -12.60 -5.41 2.01
N ASN A 65 -12.65 -6.73 2.21
CA ASN A 65 -13.79 -7.39 2.84
C ASN A 65 -13.92 -7.05 4.34
N GLU A 66 -12.81 -6.89 5.04
CA GLU A 66 -12.79 -6.46 6.45
C GLU A 66 -13.31 -5.03 6.61
N TRP A 67 -12.90 -4.12 5.73
CA TRP A 67 -13.35 -2.73 5.77
C TRP A 67 -14.88 -2.60 5.55
N LYS A 68 -15.50 -3.57 4.88
CA LYS A 68 -16.95 -3.63 4.70
C LYS A 68 -17.72 -4.15 5.90
N LYS A 69 -17.09 -4.85 6.84
CA LYS A 69 -17.79 -5.29 8.05
C LYS A 69 -18.26 -4.04 8.79
N PRO A 70 -19.51 -3.98 9.29
CA PRO A 70 -20.00 -2.82 10.01
C PRO A 70 -19.06 -2.50 11.16
N ILE A 71 -18.47 -1.29 11.10
CA ILE A 71 -17.57 -0.79 12.14
C ILE A 71 -18.39 -0.70 13.42
N ASN A 72 -18.12 -1.59 14.37
CA ASN A 72 -18.74 -1.50 15.69
C ASN A 72 -18.19 -0.23 16.37
N LYS A 73 -19.04 0.81 16.47
CA LYS A 73 -18.66 2.19 16.86
C LYS A 73 -18.00 2.28 18.25
N GLN A 74 -18.01 1.22 19.04
CA GLN A 74 -17.49 1.21 20.41
C GLN A 74 -15.96 1.06 20.50
N ASN A 75 -15.26 0.57 19.45
CA ASN A 75 -13.85 0.17 19.57
C ASN A 75 -12.79 1.09 18.91
N PHE A 76 -13.15 2.25 18.36
CA PHE A 76 -12.18 3.08 17.60
C PHE A 76 -12.16 4.58 17.95
N LEU A 77 -12.34 4.94 19.22
CA LEU A 77 -11.86 6.23 19.73
C LEU A 77 -10.43 6.10 20.28
N PHE A 78 -9.47 5.80 19.41
CA PHE A 78 -8.08 6.14 19.71
C PHE A 78 -7.94 7.66 19.56
N LYS A 79 -8.00 8.39 20.69
CA LYS A 79 -7.51 9.76 20.76
C LYS A 79 -5.99 9.71 20.56
N ILE A 80 -5.54 9.84 19.31
CA ILE A 80 -4.11 10.03 19.01
C ILE A 80 -3.78 11.47 19.43
N PRO A 81 -2.90 11.70 20.42
CA PRO A 81 -2.42 13.05 20.70
C PRO A 81 -1.51 13.49 19.54
N VAL A 82 -2.08 14.24 18.59
CA VAL A 82 -1.29 14.88 17.53
C VAL A 82 -0.54 16.05 18.15
N LYS A 83 0.74 15.86 18.45
CA LYS A 83 1.63 16.98 18.78
C LYS A 83 1.78 17.82 17.50
N LYS A 84 1.18 19.02 17.48
CA LYS A 84 1.28 19.94 16.34
C LYS A 84 2.75 20.25 16.06
N ARG A 85 3.21 19.94 14.84
CA ARG A 85 4.55 20.25 14.33
C ARG A 85 4.40 21.16 13.11
N PRO A 86 4.71 22.48 13.24
CA PRO A 86 4.43 23.47 12.20
C PRO A 86 5.25 23.29 10.91
N ASP A 87 6.39 22.58 10.97
CA ASP A 87 7.22 22.20 9.82
C ASP A 87 6.52 21.19 8.89
N LEU A 88 5.71 20.29 9.46
CA LEU A 88 4.89 19.34 8.71
C LEU A 88 3.62 20.01 8.20
N GLU A 89 3.08 21.00 8.91
CA GLU A 89 1.86 21.72 8.52
C GLU A 89 2.05 22.43 7.17
N ASN A 90 3.23 23.00 6.89
CA ASN A 90 3.52 23.61 5.58
C ASN A 90 3.69 22.60 4.44
N ARG A 91 4.09 21.35 4.71
CA ARG A 91 4.13 20.27 3.70
C ARG A 91 2.78 19.57 3.51
N MET A 92 1.94 19.56 4.55
CA MET A 92 0.59 18.98 4.55
C MET A 92 -0.50 19.98 4.08
N ASN A 93 -0.24 21.30 4.13
CA ASN A 93 -1.21 22.34 3.77
C ASN A 93 -1.29 22.67 2.27
N THR A 94 -0.38 22.18 1.42
CA THR A 94 -0.48 22.40 -0.05
C THR A 94 -1.49 21.49 -0.73
N SER A 95 -2.03 20.51 -0.02
CA SER A 95 -3.23 19.79 -0.44
C SER A 95 -3.68 18.98 0.75
N ARG A 96 -4.82 19.34 1.37
CA ARG A 96 -5.57 18.41 2.22
C ARG A 96 -5.60 17.06 1.49
N PRO A 97 -4.88 16.01 1.90
CA PRO A 97 -5.07 14.78 1.20
C PRO A 97 -6.37 14.26 1.80
N PHE A 98 -7.44 14.35 1.03
CA PHE A 98 -8.32 13.19 0.97
C PHE A 98 -7.38 11.98 1.01
N ILE A 99 -7.40 11.19 2.10
CA ILE A 99 -6.70 9.91 2.12
C ILE A 99 -7.16 9.27 0.83
N LYS A 100 -6.26 9.16 -0.15
CA LYS A 100 -6.60 8.56 -1.43
C LYS A 100 -6.83 7.11 -1.01
N LEU A 101 -8.09 6.72 -0.88
CA LEU A 101 -8.45 5.40 -0.34
C LEU A 101 -7.90 4.27 -1.22
N GLY A 102 -7.45 4.59 -2.44
CA GLY A 102 -6.83 3.67 -3.36
C GLY A 102 -5.30 3.57 -3.24
N ILE A 103 -4.79 2.41 -3.63
CA ILE A 103 -3.36 2.13 -3.80
C ILE A 103 -2.97 2.46 -5.23
N LYS A 104 -1.78 3.02 -5.44
CA LYS A 104 -1.25 3.28 -6.79
C LYS A 104 0.03 2.49 -7.02
N ILE A 105 0.14 1.84 -8.18
CA ILE A 105 1.30 1.05 -8.55
C ILE A 105 1.72 1.44 -9.98
N GLY A 106 2.94 1.95 -10.09
CA GLY A 106 3.53 2.38 -11.34
C GLY A 106 3.94 1.24 -12.26
N GLU A 107 4.17 1.58 -13.52
CA GLU A 107 4.52 0.66 -14.60
C GLU A 107 5.69 -0.26 -14.25
N GLY A 108 5.59 -1.53 -14.68
CA GLY A 108 6.69 -2.49 -14.62
C GLY A 108 7.11 -2.90 -13.20
N THR A 109 6.37 -2.47 -12.18
CA THR A 109 6.61 -2.86 -10.79
C THR A 109 6.26 -4.32 -10.56
N ARG A 110 7.06 -4.99 -9.74
CA ARG A 110 6.91 -6.40 -9.38
C ARG A 110 6.67 -6.53 -7.88
N ILE A 111 5.64 -7.27 -7.51
CA ILE A 111 5.21 -7.49 -6.12
C ILE A 111 5.16 -8.98 -5.85
N GLY A 112 5.95 -9.41 -4.86
CA GLY A 112 6.10 -10.80 -4.45
C GLY A 112 4.90 -11.33 -3.67
N LYS A 113 5.13 -12.47 -3.01
CA LYS A 113 4.14 -13.22 -2.23
C LYS A 113 3.86 -12.56 -0.90
N ASP A 114 2.60 -12.65 -0.47
CA ASP A 114 2.17 -12.28 0.87
C ASP A 114 2.59 -10.85 1.28
N VAL A 115 2.65 -9.92 0.31
CA VAL A 115 3.01 -8.52 0.56
C VAL A 115 1.81 -7.78 1.11
N TYR A 116 2.02 -6.99 2.16
CA TYR A 116 1.00 -6.07 2.66
C TYR A 116 1.12 -4.71 1.97
N LEU A 117 0.03 -4.22 1.39
CA LEU A 117 -0.08 -2.87 0.83
C LEU A 117 -1.18 -2.10 1.58
N GLY A 118 -0.75 -1.11 2.36
CA GLY A 118 -1.63 -0.25 3.13
C GLY A 118 -2.37 0.76 2.26
N LEU A 119 -3.55 1.17 2.71
CA LEU A 119 -4.40 2.15 2.04
C LEU A 119 -3.63 3.45 1.74
N GLY A 120 -3.83 4.02 0.56
CA GLY A 120 -3.16 5.24 0.13
C GLY A 120 -1.66 5.09 -0.17
N ALA A 121 -1.10 3.88 -0.12
CA ALA A 121 0.26 3.65 -0.58
C ALA A 121 0.42 4.00 -2.06
N THR A 122 1.51 4.68 -2.40
CA THR A 122 1.89 4.98 -3.77
C THR A 122 3.24 4.33 -4.07
N ILE A 123 3.29 3.49 -5.10
CA ILE A 123 4.48 2.80 -5.54
C ILE A 123 4.81 3.28 -6.95
N GLY A 124 6.04 3.74 -7.15
CA GLY A 124 6.55 4.21 -8.43
C GLY A 124 6.76 3.09 -9.45
N LYS A 125 7.47 3.43 -10.52
CA LYS A 125 7.73 2.53 -11.65
C LYS A 125 8.94 1.65 -11.40
N TYR A 126 8.91 0.44 -11.95
CA TYR A 126 10.01 -0.51 -11.91
C TYR A 126 10.51 -0.82 -10.48
N CYS A 127 9.62 -0.71 -9.50
CA CYS A 127 9.93 -1.11 -8.14
C CYS A 127 9.92 -2.64 -8.04
N ARG A 128 10.66 -3.16 -7.07
CA ARG A 128 10.63 -4.59 -6.74
C ARG A 128 10.36 -4.74 -5.25
N ILE A 129 9.16 -5.23 -4.94
CA ILE A 129 8.71 -5.50 -3.58
C ILE A 129 8.75 -7.00 -3.37
N SER A 130 9.66 -7.47 -2.53
CA SER A 130 9.90 -8.89 -2.31
C SER A 130 8.90 -9.49 -1.33
N ASP A 131 8.88 -10.82 -1.25
CA ASP A 131 7.91 -11.57 -0.43
C ASP A 131 7.86 -11.09 1.02
N LEU A 132 6.68 -11.14 1.63
CA LEU A 132 6.41 -10.78 3.03
C LEU A 132 6.77 -9.33 3.40
N ALA A 133 7.11 -8.47 2.43
CA ALA A 133 7.34 -7.07 2.70
C ALA A 133 6.03 -6.34 3.07
N GLU A 134 6.15 -5.29 3.86
CA GLU A 134 5.01 -4.48 4.30
C GLU A 134 5.19 -3.03 3.91
N ILE A 135 4.28 -2.51 3.08
CA ILE A 135 4.21 -1.10 2.72
C ILE A 135 3.01 -0.49 3.44
N CYS A 136 3.25 0.22 4.54
CA CYS A 136 2.17 0.72 5.39
C CYS A 136 1.40 1.89 4.76
N MET A 137 0.23 2.18 5.36
CA MET A 137 -0.69 3.23 4.95
C MET A 137 -0.01 4.57 4.65
N GLY A 138 -0.36 5.17 3.51
CA GLY A 138 0.13 6.48 3.07
C GLY A 138 1.62 6.56 2.74
N SER A 139 2.33 5.44 2.68
CA SER A 139 3.75 5.44 2.32
C SER A 139 3.94 5.64 0.81
N ILE A 140 5.05 6.28 0.45
CA ILE A 140 5.40 6.60 -0.93
C ILE A 140 6.73 5.93 -1.26
N LEU A 141 6.72 5.02 -2.22
CA LEU A 141 7.93 4.52 -2.87
C LEU A 141 8.05 5.18 -4.23
N HIS A 142 9.18 5.83 -4.49
CA HIS A 142 9.50 6.39 -5.80
C HIS A 142 10.03 5.30 -6.75
N ASP A 143 10.35 5.68 -7.98
CA ASP A 143 10.79 4.74 -9.02
C ASP A 143 12.03 3.93 -8.64
N ARG A 144 12.08 2.67 -9.09
CA ARG A 144 13.23 1.76 -8.95
C ARG A 144 13.64 1.48 -7.50
N VAL A 145 12.72 1.66 -6.55
CA VAL A 145 12.95 1.25 -5.16
C VAL A 145 12.93 -0.27 -5.06
N TYR A 146 13.94 -0.81 -4.38
CA TYR A 146 13.98 -2.21 -3.99
C TYR A 146 13.56 -2.35 -2.52
N VAL A 147 12.57 -3.19 -2.27
CA VAL A 147 12.13 -3.59 -0.92
C VAL A 147 12.40 -5.08 -0.77
N GLY A 148 13.34 -5.41 0.12
CA GLY A 148 13.78 -6.75 0.42
C GLY A 148 12.71 -7.57 1.14
N LYS A 149 12.93 -8.89 1.19
CA LYS A 149 12.02 -9.83 1.85
C LYS A 149 11.83 -9.42 3.31
N GLU A 150 10.59 -9.45 3.81
CA GLU A 150 10.24 -9.09 5.21
C GLU A 150 10.62 -7.63 5.60
N ALA A 151 10.97 -6.77 4.66
CA ALA A 151 11.25 -5.37 4.95
C ALA A 151 9.94 -4.60 5.18
N ILE A 152 9.97 -3.66 6.13
CA ILE A 152 8.79 -2.90 6.57
C ILE A 152 9.03 -1.42 6.30
N VAL A 153 8.17 -0.81 5.48
CA VAL A 153 8.08 0.64 5.32
C VAL A 153 6.90 1.13 6.15
N CYS A 154 7.17 1.73 7.30
CA CYS A 154 6.12 2.19 8.21
C CYS A 154 5.34 3.39 7.65
N LYS A 155 4.15 3.62 8.22
CA LYS A 155 3.16 4.61 7.77
C LYS A 155 3.77 5.98 7.46
N GLU A 156 3.21 6.61 6.42
CA GLU A 156 3.54 7.98 6.01
C GLU A 156 5.04 8.21 5.74
N SER A 157 5.78 7.14 5.42
CA SER A 157 7.20 7.24 5.07
C SER A 157 7.37 7.40 3.57
N GLU A 158 8.47 8.04 3.19
CA GLU A 158 8.82 8.29 1.80
C GLU A 158 10.19 7.69 1.51
N VAL A 159 10.25 6.86 0.48
CA VAL A 159 11.47 6.22 -0.01
C VAL A 159 11.75 6.74 -1.40
N GLU A 160 12.71 7.67 -1.50
CA GLU A 160 13.11 8.27 -2.77
C GLU A 160 13.71 7.21 -3.71
N ALA A 161 13.75 7.56 -4.99
CA ALA A 161 14.07 6.64 -6.07
C ALA A 161 15.43 5.95 -5.87
N ASP A 162 15.61 4.78 -6.49
CA ASP A 162 16.87 4.03 -6.48
C ASP A 162 17.36 3.59 -5.07
N ALA A 163 16.60 3.85 -4.01
CA ALA A 163 16.92 3.36 -2.67
C ALA A 163 16.65 1.86 -2.54
N GLN A 164 17.44 1.21 -1.68
CA GLN A 164 17.39 -0.23 -1.49
C GLN A 164 17.22 -0.57 -0.01
N LEU A 165 16.12 -1.21 0.33
CA LEU A 165 15.86 -1.76 1.66
C LEU A 165 16.21 -3.24 1.60
N MET A 166 17.24 -3.69 2.31
CA MET A 166 17.59 -5.11 2.33
C MET A 166 16.62 -5.92 3.19
N TYR A 167 16.81 -7.24 3.24
CA TYR A 167 15.90 -8.15 3.94
C TYR A 167 15.72 -7.76 5.42
N GLY A 168 14.46 -7.75 5.89
CA GLY A 168 14.12 -7.37 7.26
C GLY A 168 14.46 -5.92 7.65
N ALA A 169 14.80 -5.04 6.70
CA ALA A 169 15.01 -3.63 6.99
C ALA A 169 13.70 -2.96 7.41
N ILE A 170 13.73 -2.10 8.42
CA ILE A 170 12.57 -1.39 8.94
C ILE A 170 12.80 0.11 8.78
N VAL A 171 11.94 0.79 8.00
CA VAL A 171 11.88 2.25 7.94
C VAL A 171 10.84 2.71 8.97
N ALA A 172 11.27 3.53 9.94
CA ALA A 172 10.41 4.01 11.00
C ALA A 172 9.28 4.93 10.47
N PRO A 173 8.14 5.08 11.17
CA PRO A 173 7.04 5.91 10.71
C PRO A 173 7.45 7.36 10.39
N ARG A 174 6.91 7.93 9.31
CA ARG A 174 7.20 9.31 8.86
C ARG A 174 8.69 9.57 8.62
N THR A 175 9.38 8.59 8.03
CA THR A 175 10.79 8.73 7.70
C THR A 175 10.99 8.97 6.22
N LEU A 176 11.97 9.81 5.89
CA LEU A 176 12.44 10.03 4.52
C LEU A 176 13.74 9.26 4.29
N VAL A 177 13.68 8.24 3.45
CA VAL A 177 14.87 7.55 2.90
C VAL A 177 15.26 8.28 1.62
N LYS A 178 16.50 8.76 1.55
CA LYS A 178 16.98 9.53 0.40
C LYS A 178 17.35 8.65 -0.79
N ARG A 179 17.38 9.26 -1.98
CA ARG A 179 17.76 8.59 -3.22
C ARG A 179 19.10 7.88 -3.05
N ASN A 180 19.22 6.68 -3.63
CA ASN A 180 20.42 5.85 -3.59
C ASN A 180 20.87 5.39 -2.18
N VAL A 181 20.05 5.59 -1.13
CA VAL A 181 20.38 5.06 0.20
C VAL A 181 20.16 3.55 0.19
N ILE A 182 21.11 2.82 0.79
CA ILE A 182 21.00 1.40 1.07
C ILE A 182 20.79 1.23 2.58
N ILE A 183 19.69 0.62 2.97
CA ILE A 183 19.41 0.22 4.36
C ILE A 183 19.74 -1.25 4.47
N LEU A 184 20.76 -1.55 5.27
CA LEU A 184 21.26 -2.91 5.46
C LEU A 184 20.22 -3.80 6.14
N ALA A 185 20.44 -5.10 6.00
CA ALA A 185 19.50 -6.09 6.48
C ALA A 185 19.32 -6.04 8.00
N GLY A 186 18.07 -6.23 8.44
CA GLY A 186 17.69 -6.17 9.86
C GLY A 186 17.85 -4.80 10.53
N CYS A 187 18.20 -3.75 9.79
CA CYS A 187 18.40 -2.42 10.36
C CYS A 187 17.07 -1.68 10.56
N VAL A 188 16.97 -0.94 11.67
CA VAL A 188 15.91 0.04 11.89
C VAL A 188 16.43 1.42 11.50
N PHE A 189 15.87 1.99 10.43
CA PHE A 189 16.20 3.30 9.90
C PHE A 189 15.20 4.35 10.41
N THR A 190 15.67 5.28 11.24
CA THR A 190 14.83 6.26 11.94
C THR A 190 14.90 7.68 11.37
N GLN A 191 16.02 8.07 10.77
CA GLN A 191 16.19 9.39 10.16
C GLN A 191 17.43 9.44 9.29
N ASN A 192 17.40 10.30 8.27
CA ASN A 192 18.59 10.68 7.54
C ASN A 192 19.26 11.87 8.24
N ASN A 193 20.24 11.59 9.10
CA ASN A 193 21.08 12.63 9.67
C ASN A 193 22.08 13.12 8.62
N LYS A 194 21.72 14.13 7.84
CA LYS A 194 22.74 15.15 7.53
C LYS A 194 22.90 15.98 8.80
N SER A 195 23.87 15.62 9.63
CA SER A 195 24.49 16.64 10.48
C SER A 195 25.05 17.68 9.52
N SER A 196 24.36 18.80 9.35
CA SER A 196 24.99 20.00 8.80
C SER A 196 26.25 20.22 9.65
N PRO A 197 27.46 20.26 9.08
CA PRO A 197 28.58 20.76 9.84
C PRO A 197 28.27 22.23 10.09
N ASN A 198 27.84 22.56 11.30
CA ASN A 198 27.80 23.93 11.77
C ASN A 198 29.26 24.38 11.85
N PHE A 199 29.72 25.10 10.82
CA PHE A 199 30.90 25.96 10.89
C PHE A 199 30.44 27.37 11.22
#